data_AF-A0AAV5XF32-F1
#
_entry.id   AF-A0AAV5XF32-F1
#
_cell.length_a   1.000
_cell.length_b   1.000
_cell.length_c   1.000
_cell.angle_alpha   90.00
_cell.angle_beta   90.00
_cell.angle_gamma   90.00
#
_symmetry.space_group_name_H-M   'P 1'
#
loop_
_entity.id
_entity.type
_entity.pdbx_description
1 polymer ?
#
loop_
_entity_poly.entity_id
_entity_poly.type
_entity_poly.pdbx_seq_one_letter_code
_entity_poly.pdbx_strand_id
1 'polypeptide(L)'
;MNRRQFLKLGAVTGGAVALGGVTRIGSRAALAQSGAVPTVDRLVMTNVVDNIYDIFAKGGKLDTITVQRTLPPAGHPLLAEHGLAYHLESIRGPERREILLDFGYRETSLLNNYAVLKVEPAKADALILSHGHLDHYGALPISPESPKAS
;
A
#
# COMPACT_ATOMS: atom_id res chain seq x y z
N MET A 1 -49.33 24.79 20.88
CA MET A 1 -48.35 23.68 20.99
C MET A 1 -46.96 24.30 21.16
N ASN A 2 -46.36 24.21 22.35
CA ASN A 2 -45.15 24.95 22.69
C ASN A 2 -43.89 24.24 22.19
N ARG A 3 -42.98 24.97 21.53
CA ARG A 3 -41.67 24.48 21.00
C ARG A 3 -40.86 23.65 22.02
N ARG A 4 -41.04 23.92 23.32
CA ARG A 4 -40.39 23.20 24.43
C ARG A 4 -40.91 21.78 24.66
N GLN A 5 -42.13 21.46 24.24
CA GLN A 5 -42.68 20.09 24.36
C GLN A 5 -42.22 19.20 23.19
N PHE A 6 -42.00 19.76 22.00
CA PHE A 6 -41.49 19.01 20.83
C PHE A 6 -40.04 18.53 21.04
N LEU A 7 -39.18 19.38 21.62
CA LEU A 7 -37.79 19.02 21.93
C LEU A 7 -37.67 17.92 23.00
N LYS A 8 -38.60 17.87 23.96
CA LYS A 8 -38.58 16.82 25.00
C LYS A 8 -39.02 15.46 24.46
N LEU A 9 -39.88 15.42 23.44
CA LEU A 9 -40.33 14.17 22.83
C LEU A 9 -39.27 13.57 21.89
N GLY A 10 -38.49 14.40 21.19
CA GLY A 10 -37.37 13.93 20.35
C GLY A 10 -36.20 13.31 21.13
N ALA A 11 -35.99 13.71 22.39
CA ALA A 11 -34.94 13.15 23.24
C ALA A 11 -35.24 11.72 23.72
N VAL A 12 -36.51 11.33 23.80
CA VAL A 12 -36.91 9.99 24.29
C VAL A 12 -36.82 8.93 23.19
N THR A 13 -37.04 9.29 21.91
CA THR A 13 -36.88 8.38 20.78
C THR A 13 -35.43 8.22 20.30
N GLY A 14 -34.55 9.19 20.57
CA GLY A 14 -33.12 9.06 20.26
C GLY A 14 -32.33 8.17 21.23
N GLY A 15 -32.79 8.06 22.49
CA GLY A 15 -32.10 7.28 23.53
C GLY A 15 -32.21 5.77 23.38
N ALA A 16 -33.25 5.27 22.70
CA ALA A 16 -33.47 3.83 22.53
C ALA A 16 -32.61 3.20 21.42
N VAL A 17 -32.13 3.99 20.45
CA VAL A 17 -31.21 3.52 19.39
C VAL A 17 -29.76 3.46 19.89
N ALA A 18 -29.41 4.22 20.93
CA ALA A 18 -28.05 4.30 21.45
C ALA A 18 -27.64 3.11 22.37
N LEU A 19 -28.55 2.19 22.70
CA LEU A 19 -28.29 1.08 23.63
C LEU A 19 -28.43 -0.32 23.02
N GLY A 20 -28.72 -0.44 21.71
CA GLY A 20 -29.18 -1.71 21.13
C GLY A 20 -28.51 -2.19 19.83
N GLY A 21 -27.40 -1.61 19.36
CA GLY A 21 -26.93 -2.03 18.03
C GLY A 21 -25.60 -1.52 17.49
N VAL A 22 -24.68 -1.03 18.32
CA VAL A 22 -23.28 -0.93 17.89
C VAL A 22 -22.56 -2.12 18.52
N THR A 23 -22.58 -3.25 17.83
CA THR A 23 -21.49 -4.21 17.95
C THR A 23 -20.23 -3.38 17.78
N ARG A 24 -19.47 -3.23 18.85
CA ARG A 24 -18.13 -2.66 18.77
C ARG A 24 -17.39 -3.58 17.82
N ILE A 25 -17.31 -3.22 16.54
CA ILE A 25 -16.27 -3.70 15.65
C ILE A 25 -15.03 -3.28 16.40
N GLY A 26 -14.48 -4.22 17.15
CA GLY A 26 -13.29 -3.99 17.94
C GLY A 26 -12.23 -3.62 16.94
N SER A 27 -11.96 -2.32 16.83
CA SER A 27 -10.69 -1.83 16.34
C SER A 27 -9.67 -2.48 17.27
N ARG A 28 -9.18 -3.66 16.87
CA ARG A 28 -7.89 -4.15 17.30
C ARG A 28 -6.91 -3.17 16.68
N ALA A 29 -6.81 -1.98 17.27
CA ALA A 29 -5.57 -1.25 17.24
C ALA A 29 -4.59 -2.25 17.81
N ALA A 30 -3.83 -2.90 16.91
CA ALA A 30 -2.73 -3.72 17.31
C ALA A 30 -1.81 -2.78 18.09
N LEU A 31 -1.87 -2.89 19.42
CA LEU A 31 -0.88 -2.27 20.27
C LEU A 31 0.45 -2.79 19.75
N ALA A 32 1.35 -1.88 19.38
CA ALA A 32 2.69 -2.24 18.97
C ALA A 32 3.29 -3.07 20.11
N GLN A 33 3.31 -4.39 19.96
CA GLN A 33 3.99 -5.25 20.89
C GLN A 33 5.46 -4.90 20.75
N SER A 34 6.02 -4.33 21.82
CA SER A 34 7.46 -4.17 22.02
C SER A 34 8.12 -5.55 22.18
N GLY A 35 8.02 -6.36 21.13
CA GLY A 35 8.78 -7.60 20.97
C GLY A 35 10.05 -7.33 20.18
N ALA A 36 10.93 -8.32 20.11
CA ALA A 36 12.06 -8.29 19.19
C ALA A 36 11.56 -8.05 17.75
N VAL A 37 12.32 -7.29 16.95
CA VAL A 37 11.99 -7.07 15.54
C VAL A 37 11.88 -8.42 14.84
N PRO A 38 10.73 -8.73 14.21
CA PRO A 38 10.55 -10.03 13.58
C PRO A 38 11.55 -10.21 12.44
N THR A 39 12.16 -11.39 12.37
CA THR A 39 13.07 -11.78 11.29
C THR A 39 12.35 -12.64 10.25
N VAL A 40 12.84 -12.61 9.02
CA VAL A 40 12.37 -13.43 7.89
C VAL A 40 13.54 -14.22 7.31
N ASP A 41 13.25 -15.37 6.70
CA ASP A 41 14.27 -16.23 6.08
C ASP A 41 14.74 -15.65 4.74
N ARG A 42 13.84 -14.96 4.04
CA ARG A 42 14.12 -14.28 2.76
C ARG A 42 13.25 -13.04 2.60
N LEU A 43 13.85 -11.98 2.08
CA LEU A 43 13.17 -10.79 1.59
C LEU A 43 13.56 -10.57 0.13
N VAL A 44 12.57 -10.41 -0.75
CA VAL A 44 12.75 -9.95 -2.13
C VAL A 44 12.17 -8.54 -2.20
N MET A 45 12.99 -7.58 -2.61
CA MET A 45 12.59 -6.20 -2.83
C MET A 45 12.67 -5.90 -4.32
N THR A 46 11.51 -5.78 -4.95
CA THR A 46 11.42 -5.36 -6.35
C THR A 46 11.22 -3.86 -6.39
N ASN A 47 12.18 -3.13 -6.95
CA ASN A 47 12.04 -1.72 -7.24
C ASN A 47 11.13 -1.57 -8.46
N VAL A 48 9.92 -1.06 -8.24
CA VAL A 48 8.91 -0.88 -9.29
C VAL A 48 9.03 0.52 -9.88
N VAL A 49 9.22 1.54 -9.05
CA VAL A 49 9.44 2.93 -9.48
C VAL A 49 10.56 3.55 -8.63
N ASP A 50 11.48 4.23 -9.31
CA ASP A 50 12.55 5.03 -8.73
C ASP A 50 12.86 6.20 -9.67
N ASN A 51 13.61 7.17 -9.15
CA ASN A 51 14.07 8.34 -9.88
C ASN A 51 14.97 7.98 -11.07
N ILE A 52 15.69 6.86 -10.99
CA ILE A 52 16.69 6.47 -11.98
C ILE A 52 16.64 4.96 -12.23
N TYR A 53 16.70 4.59 -13.51
CA TYR A 53 16.97 3.22 -13.95
C TYR A 53 18.16 3.22 -14.91
N ASP A 54 19.17 2.39 -14.62
CA ASP A 54 20.32 2.16 -15.49
C ASP A 54 20.26 0.75 -16.08
N ILE A 55 20.01 0.68 -17.38
CA ILE A 55 19.90 -0.56 -18.16
C ILE A 55 21.23 -1.29 -18.33
N PHE A 56 22.35 -0.61 -18.14
CA PHE A 56 23.69 -1.18 -18.24
C PHE A 56 24.26 -1.59 -16.88
N ALA A 57 23.58 -1.24 -15.78
CA ALA A 57 23.96 -1.66 -14.46
C ALA A 57 24.00 -3.19 -14.39
N LYS A 58 25.08 -3.74 -13.85
CA LYS A 58 25.23 -5.18 -13.69
C LYS A 58 24.49 -5.65 -12.44
N GLY A 59 23.88 -6.83 -12.54
CA GLY A 59 23.49 -7.61 -11.35
C GLY A 59 24.73 -8.17 -10.65
N GLY A 60 24.53 -8.86 -9.53
CA GLY A 60 25.64 -9.45 -8.78
C GLY A 60 25.21 -10.06 -7.46
N LYS A 61 26.19 -10.58 -6.72
CA LYS A 61 26.01 -11.14 -5.39
C LYS A 61 26.97 -10.47 -4.41
N LEU A 62 26.47 -10.07 -3.25
CA LEU A 62 27.23 -9.55 -2.12
C LEU A 62 26.80 -10.30 -0.87
N ASP A 63 27.63 -11.24 -0.41
CA ASP A 63 27.32 -12.12 0.72
C ASP A 63 25.94 -12.80 0.57
N THR A 64 24.95 -12.41 1.39
CA THR A 64 23.58 -12.92 1.40
C THR A 64 22.64 -12.19 0.45
N ILE A 65 23.09 -11.07 -0.15
CA ILE A 65 22.30 -10.22 -1.05
C ILE A 65 22.57 -10.62 -2.51
N THR A 66 21.49 -10.84 -3.26
CA THR A 66 21.55 -11.03 -4.73
C THR A 66 20.81 -9.89 -5.40
N VAL A 67 21.49 -9.19 -6.31
CA VAL A 67 20.92 -8.11 -7.12
C VAL A 67 20.67 -8.64 -8.52
N GLN A 68 19.40 -8.66 -8.91
CA GLN A 68 18.97 -8.97 -10.28
C GLN A 68 18.61 -7.68 -10.99
N ARG A 69 18.90 -7.62 -12.30
CA ARG A 69 18.58 -6.49 -13.16
C ARG A 69 17.69 -7.00 -14.29
N THR A 70 16.64 -6.25 -14.59
CA THR A 70 15.75 -6.57 -15.69
C THR A 70 16.49 -6.33 -17.00
N LEU A 71 16.63 -7.36 -17.83
CA LEU A 71 17.17 -7.19 -19.18
C LEU A 71 16.24 -6.30 -20.00
N PRO A 72 16.75 -5.57 -21.02
CA PRO A 72 15.91 -4.77 -21.90
C PRO A 72 14.72 -5.60 -22.39
N PRO A 73 13.48 -5.28 -21.98
CA PRO A 73 12.33 -6.06 -22.40
C PRO A 73 12.14 -5.85 -23.91
N ALA A 74 11.71 -6.89 -24.62
CA ALA A 74 11.38 -6.79 -26.06
C ALA A 74 10.14 -5.91 -26.34
N GLY A 75 9.46 -5.42 -25.29
CA GLY A 75 8.28 -4.55 -25.36
C GLY A 75 8.58 -3.15 -24.80
N HIS A 76 7.74 -2.69 -23.87
CA HIS A 76 7.87 -1.36 -23.27
C HIS A 76 9.02 -1.34 -22.25
N PRO A 77 9.85 -0.28 -22.23
CA PRO A 77 10.91 -0.15 -21.23
C PRO A 77 10.32 0.10 -19.83
N LEU A 78 11.13 -0.14 -18.80
CA LEU A 78 10.85 0.40 -17.47
C LEU A 78 10.90 1.93 -17.53
N LEU A 79 9.95 2.57 -16.85
CA LEU A 79 9.85 4.03 -16.76
C LEU A 79 10.41 4.47 -15.41
N ALA A 80 11.40 5.35 -15.43
CA ALA A 80 11.87 6.06 -14.26
C ALA A 80 11.06 7.36 -14.08
N GLU A 81 10.78 7.73 -12.84
CA GLU A 81 10.15 9.01 -12.51
C GLU A 81 10.51 9.45 -11.10
N HIS A 82 10.34 10.75 -10.82
CA HIS A 82 10.45 11.22 -9.45
C HIS A 82 9.39 10.56 -8.58
N GLY A 83 9.82 9.68 -7.67
CA GLY A 83 8.96 8.92 -6.77
C GLY A 83 9.51 7.55 -6.44
N LEU A 84 8.77 6.84 -5.59
CA LEU A 84 9.17 5.54 -5.08
C LEU A 84 8.01 4.56 -5.11
N ALA A 85 8.28 3.33 -5.53
CA ALA A 85 7.39 2.19 -5.31
C ALA A 85 8.19 0.90 -5.20
N TYR A 86 7.95 0.15 -4.13
CA TYR A 86 8.53 -1.18 -3.90
C TYR A 86 7.45 -2.23 -3.77
N HIS A 87 7.68 -3.39 -4.39
CA HIS A 87 6.96 -4.62 -4.11
C HIS A 87 7.85 -5.53 -3.28
N LEU A 88 7.43 -5.79 -2.05
CA LEU A 88 8.17 -6.58 -1.07
C LEU A 88 7.53 -7.96 -0.92
N GLU A 89 8.32 -9.02 -1.06
CA GLU A 89 7.93 -10.39 -0.73
C GLU A 89 8.80 -10.90 0.41
N SER A 90 8.17 -11.35 1.49
CA SER A 90 8.86 -12.00 2.61
C SER A 90 8.46 -13.47 2.75
N ILE A 91 9.42 -14.29 3.16
CA ILE A 91 9.21 -15.71 3.47
C ILE A 91 9.72 -16.01 4.88
N ARG A 92 8.90 -16.71 5.67
CA ARG A 92 9.26 -17.24 6.98
C ARG A 92 8.66 -18.64 7.14
N GLY A 93 9.50 -19.67 7.06
CA GLY A 93 9.06 -21.06 7.00
C GLY A 93 8.05 -21.27 5.84
N PRO A 94 6.82 -21.76 6.12
CA PRO A 94 5.79 -21.93 5.09
C PRO A 94 5.02 -20.63 4.76
N GLU A 95 5.22 -19.56 5.53
CA GLU A 95 4.47 -18.31 5.35
C GLU A 95 5.13 -17.43 4.28
N ARG A 96 4.31 -16.94 3.35
CA ARG A 96 4.69 -15.94 2.36
C ARG A 96 3.78 -14.73 2.50
N ARG A 97 4.36 -13.53 2.54
CA ARG A 97 3.63 -12.25 2.61
C ARG A 97 4.12 -11.28 1.55
N GLU A 98 3.19 -10.57 0.93
CA GLU A 98 3.44 -9.54 -0.08
C GLU A 98 2.98 -8.17 0.44
N ILE A 99 3.83 -7.16 0.32
CA ILE A 99 3.55 -5.81 0.81
C ILE A 99 3.96 -4.81 -0.26
N LEU A 100 3.10 -3.83 -0.53
CA LEU A 100 3.47 -2.68 -1.37
C LEU A 100 3.87 -1.52 -0.48
N LEU A 101 5.03 -0.92 -0.77
CA LEU A 101 5.52 0.28 -0.11
C LEU A 101 5.61 1.41 -1.15
N ASP A 102 4.84 2.46 -0.93
CA ASP A 102 4.66 3.59 -1.84
C ASP A 102 4.17 3.19 -3.23
N PHE A 103 3.78 4.19 -4.02
CA PHE A 103 2.99 4.01 -5.23
C PHE A 103 3.48 4.88 -6.39
N GLY A 104 4.59 5.62 -6.22
CA GLY A 104 5.07 6.55 -7.22
C GLY A 104 4.13 7.75 -7.43
N TYR A 105 4.44 8.54 -8.46
CA TYR A 105 3.71 9.76 -8.79
C TYR A 105 2.58 9.50 -9.80
N ARG A 106 2.83 8.70 -10.85
CA ARG A 106 1.87 8.51 -11.96
C ARG A 106 1.50 7.06 -12.18
N GLU A 107 0.19 6.81 -12.34
CA GLU A 107 -0.36 5.49 -12.70
C GLU A 107 0.30 4.91 -13.96
N THR A 108 0.61 5.76 -14.94
CA THR A 108 1.28 5.36 -16.18
C THR A 108 2.62 4.67 -15.94
N SER A 109 3.43 5.16 -15.00
CA SER A 109 4.74 4.58 -14.71
C SER A 109 4.59 3.31 -13.89
N LEU A 110 3.75 3.38 -12.84
CA LEU A 110 3.50 2.27 -11.93
C LEU A 110 2.94 1.04 -12.66
N LEU A 111 1.85 1.21 -13.42
CA LEU A 111 1.17 0.10 -14.10
C LEU A 111 2.00 -0.47 -15.26
N ASN A 112 2.72 0.38 -16.01
CA ASN A 112 3.67 -0.08 -17.01
C ASN A 112 4.74 -0.98 -16.37
N ASN A 113 5.35 -0.53 -15.28
CA ASN A 113 6.47 -1.23 -14.67
C ASN A 113 6.02 -2.57 -14.06
N TYR A 114 4.85 -2.64 -13.41
CA TYR A 114 4.29 -3.93 -12.98
C TYR A 114 4.07 -4.91 -14.14
N ALA A 115 3.55 -4.43 -15.28
CA ALA A 115 3.36 -5.27 -16.46
C ALA A 115 4.70 -5.77 -17.06
N VAL A 116 5.71 -4.90 -17.11
CA VAL A 116 7.05 -5.22 -17.62
C VAL A 116 7.78 -6.20 -16.68
N LEU A 117 7.72 -5.96 -15.37
CA LEU A 117 8.34 -6.80 -14.34
C LEU A 117 7.60 -8.13 -14.13
N LYS A 118 6.37 -8.24 -14.62
CA LYS A 118 5.49 -9.42 -14.46
C LYS A 118 5.23 -9.74 -12.99
N VAL A 119 5.05 -8.70 -12.18
CA VAL A 119 4.70 -8.81 -10.75
C VAL A 119 3.25 -8.33 -10.59
N GLU A 120 2.47 -9.04 -9.78
CA GLU A 120 1.04 -8.81 -9.63
C GLU A 120 0.74 -8.09 -8.30
N PRO A 121 0.50 -6.77 -8.30
CA PRO A 121 0.30 -6.00 -7.06
C PRO A 121 -0.99 -6.38 -6.32
N ALA A 122 -1.96 -6.97 -7.02
CA ALA A 122 -3.24 -7.41 -6.44
C ALA A 122 -3.10 -8.53 -5.40
N LYS A 123 -1.94 -9.18 -5.31
CA LYS A 123 -1.63 -10.23 -4.32
C LYS A 123 -1.14 -9.69 -2.97
N ALA A 124 -0.95 -8.37 -2.86
CA ALA A 124 -0.44 -7.77 -1.64
C ALA A 124 -1.39 -7.96 -0.45
N ASP A 125 -0.83 -8.40 0.68
CA ASP A 125 -1.51 -8.51 1.97
C ASP A 125 -1.72 -7.14 2.63
N ALA A 126 -0.83 -6.18 2.34
CA ALA A 126 -0.84 -4.86 2.95
C ALA A 126 -0.24 -3.78 2.04
N LEU A 127 -0.65 -2.55 2.31
CA LEU A 127 -0.16 -1.33 1.68
C LEU A 127 0.50 -0.46 2.75
N ILE A 128 1.67 0.09 2.45
CA ILE A 128 2.40 1.03 3.31
C ILE A 128 2.63 2.30 2.51
N LEU A 129 2.27 3.43 3.11
CA LEU A 129 2.69 4.75 2.65
C LEU A 129 3.78 5.26 3.60
N SER A 130 4.97 5.51 3.07
CA SER A 130 6.12 5.98 3.86
C SER A 130 5.87 7.39 4.41
N HIS A 131 5.29 8.28 3.60
CA HIS A 131 4.89 9.64 3.99
C HIS A 131 3.95 10.30 2.95
N GLY A 132 3.47 11.50 3.27
CA GLY A 132 2.39 12.18 2.52
C GLY A 132 2.81 13.10 1.37
N HIS A 133 3.89 12.80 0.63
CA HIS A 133 4.22 13.53 -0.59
C HIS A 133 3.68 12.83 -1.84
N LEU A 134 3.34 13.61 -2.86
CA LEU A 134 2.62 13.14 -4.04
C LEU A 134 3.41 12.10 -4.85
N ASP A 135 4.73 12.13 -4.80
CA ASP A 135 5.62 11.16 -5.42
C ASP A 135 5.64 9.77 -4.74
N HIS A 136 4.92 9.64 -3.61
CA HIS A 136 4.76 8.38 -2.88
C HIS A 136 3.33 7.82 -2.90
N TYR A 137 2.30 8.67 -3.05
CA TYR A 137 0.90 8.22 -3.09
C TYR A 137 0.14 8.61 -4.38
N GLY A 138 0.77 9.33 -5.30
CA GLY A 138 0.09 9.93 -6.46
C GLY A 138 -0.57 8.91 -7.38
N ALA A 139 -0.03 7.70 -7.45
CA ALA A 139 -0.64 6.59 -8.17
C ALA A 139 -1.22 5.48 -7.28
N LEU A 140 -1.42 5.74 -5.98
CA LEU A 140 -2.17 4.84 -5.13
C LEU A 140 -3.58 4.70 -5.74
N PRO A 141 -4.02 3.48 -6.10
CA PRO A 141 -5.34 3.29 -6.70
C PRO A 141 -6.41 3.67 -5.68
N ILE A 142 -6.90 4.90 -5.78
CA ILE A 142 -8.10 5.36 -5.09
C ILE A 142 -9.29 4.70 -5.76
N SER A 143 -10.16 4.09 -4.96
CA SER A 143 -11.42 3.51 -5.43
C SER A 143 -12.14 4.50 -6.37
N PRO A 144 -12.78 4.03 -7.46
CA PRO A 144 -13.44 4.88 -8.47
C PRO A 144 -14.57 5.78 -7.95
N GLU A 145 -14.83 5.81 -6.64
CA GLU A 145 -15.77 6.73 -5.99
C GLU A 145 -15.12 8.06 -5.55
N SER A 146 -13.83 8.26 -5.76
CA SER A 146 -13.19 9.54 -5.47
C SER A 146 -13.55 10.59 -6.55
N PRO A 147 -14.10 11.76 -6.15
CA PRO A 147 -14.42 12.80 -7.12
C PRO A 147 -13.12 13.27 -7.77
N LYS A 148 -13.10 13.28 -9.10
CA LYS A 148 -12.04 13.93 -9.87
C LYS A 148 -11.90 15.36 -9.35
N ALA A 149 -10.73 15.70 -8.81
CA ALA A 149 -10.41 17.09 -8.53
C ALA A 149 -10.50 17.87 -9.84
N SER A 150 -11.42 18.84 -9.86
CA SER A 150 -11.69 19.77 -10.95
C SER A 150 -10.54 20.75 -11.14
#